data_AF-A0A536S7M6-F1
#
_entry.id   AF-A0A536S7M6-F1
#
_cell.length_a   1.000
_cell.length_b   1.000
_cell.length_c   1.000
_cell.angle_alpha   90.00
_cell.angle_beta   90.00
_cell.angle_gamma   90.00
#
_symmetry.space_group_name_H-M   'P 1'
#
loop_
_entity.id
_entity.type
_entity.pdbx_description
1 polymer ?
#
loop_
_entity_poly.entity_id
_entity_poly.type
_entity_poly.pdbx_seq_one_letter_code
_entity_poly.pdbx_strand_id
1 'polypeptide(L)'
;MPEQPTPTPVAAPAEEVQRPDPLAAAVAEAVTKLRRTAGLSERAAARRLGTSQTQLRRMEDPRYLPSLRSLARVAAAYGFRLQVEFVAQDAPKPKVPARPNKRATASRSASPSRVRRAAQGRVRVAARGRRRAAAPRRRG
;
A
#
# COMPACT_ATOMS: atom_id res chain seq x y z
N MET A 1 -38.18 12.19 46.92
CA MET A 1 -36.88 11.89 46.30
C MET A 1 -37.14 10.90 45.19
N PRO A 2 -37.18 11.29 43.91
CA PRO A 2 -37.28 10.30 42.84
C PRO A 2 -35.94 9.57 42.70
N GLU A 3 -35.99 8.25 42.84
CA GLU A 3 -34.84 7.37 42.64
C GLU A 3 -34.36 7.44 41.19
N GLN A 4 -33.07 7.69 41.00
CA GLN A 4 -32.46 7.62 39.67
C GLN A 4 -32.31 6.14 39.30
N PRO A 5 -32.85 5.68 38.15
CA PRO A 5 -32.63 4.31 37.71
C PRO A 5 -31.16 4.12 37.34
N THR A 6 -30.59 3.01 37.80
CA THR A 6 -29.24 2.55 37.51
C THR A 6 -28.97 2.57 36.01
N PRO A 7 -27.87 3.17 35.51
CA PRO A 7 -27.53 3.06 34.11
C PRO A 7 -27.17 1.60 33.80
N THR A 8 -27.98 1.01 32.92
CA THR A 8 -27.69 -0.24 32.20
C THR A 8 -26.23 -0.26 31.74
N PRO A 9 -25.47 -1.36 31.95
CA PRO A 9 -24.17 -1.49 31.32
C PRO A 9 -24.42 -1.60 29.81
N VAL A 10 -24.18 -0.49 29.10
CA VAL A 10 -24.09 -0.52 27.64
C VAL A 10 -22.96 -1.49 27.33
N ALA A 11 -23.33 -2.67 26.82
CA ALA A 11 -22.41 -3.61 26.25
C ALA A 11 -21.51 -2.83 25.28
N ALA A 12 -20.23 -2.68 25.63
CA ALA A 12 -19.24 -2.15 24.72
C ALA A 12 -19.41 -2.91 23.40
N PRO A 13 -19.49 -2.22 22.25
CA PRO A 13 -19.54 -2.91 20.97
C PRO A 13 -18.34 -3.84 20.97
N ALA A 14 -18.58 -5.12 20.69
CA ALA A 14 -17.53 -6.11 20.53
C ALA A 14 -16.45 -5.46 19.68
N GLU A 15 -15.31 -5.12 20.31
CA GLU A 15 -14.20 -4.50 19.62
C GLU A 15 -13.94 -5.40 18.42
N GLU A 16 -14.23 -4.91 17.22
CA GLU A 16 -13.81 -5.57 16.00
C GLU A 16 -12.35 -5.89 16.26
N VAL A 17 -12.03 -7.19 16.34
CA VAL A 17 -10.67 -7.65 16.57
C VAL A 17 -9.91 -7.26 15.32
N GLN A 18 -9.51 -5.99 15.27
CA GLN A 18 -8.77 -5.39 14.18
C GLN A 18 -7.52 -6.24 14.11
N ARG A 19 -7.35 -6.94 12.98
CA ARG A 19 -6.15 -7.73 12.76
C ARG A 19 -4.97 -6.79 13.01
N PRO A 20 -4.05 -7.13 13.92
CA PRO A 20 -2.96 -6.24 14.25
C PRO A 20 -2.21 -5.89 12.96
N ASP A 21 -1.84 -4.61 12.82
CA ASP A 21 -1.04 -4.15 11.70
C ASP A 21 0.23 -5.03 11.62
N PRO A 22 0.48 -5.74 10.51
CA PRO A 22 1.63 -6.64 10.40
C PRO A 22 2.95 -5.92 10.66
N LEU A 23 3.04 -4.62 10.31
CA LEU A 23 4.23 -3.83 10.61
C LEU A 23 4.39 -3.58 12.12
N ALA A 24 3.32 -3.19 12.81
CA ALA A 24 3.34 -2.98 14.25
C ALA A 24 3.71 -4.27 15.01
N ALA A 25 3.16 -5.41 14.60
CA ALA A 25 3.51 -6.71 15.15
C ALA A 25 5.00 -7.04 14.98
N ALA A 26 5.55 -6.85 13.77
CA ALA A 26 6.97 -7.09 13.50
C ALA A 26 7.89 -6.16 14.33
N VAL A 27 7.51 -4.89 14.47
CA VAL A 27 8.25 -3.92 15.28
C VAL A 27 8.22 -4.30 16.77
N ALA A 28 7.05 -4.67 17.31
CA ALA A 28 6.89 -5.10 18.69
C ALA A 28 7.72 -6.35 19.00
N GLU A 29 7.74 -7.32 18.09
CA GLU A 29 8.57 -8.52 18.20
C GLU A 29 10.07 -8.17 18.20
N ALA A 30 10.51 -7.29 17.29
CA ALA A 30 11.90 -6.86 17.23
C ALA A 30 12.36 -6.17 18.53
N VAL A 31 11.54 -5.28 19.10
CA VAL A 31 11.82 -4.63 20.39
C VAL A 31 11.88 -5.66 21.53
N THR A 32 10.92 -6.59 21.56
CA THR A 32 10.87 -7.67 22.56
C THR A 32 12.11 -8.55 22.47
N LYS A 33 12.53 -8.92 21.25
CA LYS A 33 13.73 -9.73 21.01
C LYS A 33 14.99 -9.00 21.46
N LEU A 34 15.11 -7.70 21.16
CA LEU A 34 16.23 -6.88 21.61
C LEU A 34 16.33 -6.87 23.15
N ARG A 35 15.22 -6.72 23.85
CA ARG A 35 15.20 -6.79 25.32
C ARG A 35 15.62 -8.17 25.85
N ARG A 36 15.05 -9.23 25.28
CA ARG A 36 15.32 -10.62 25.71
C ARG A 36 16.77 -11.03 25.47
N THR A 37 17.35 -10.64 24.34
CA THR A 37 18.77 -10.87 24.04
C THR A 37 19.70 -10.12 24.98
N ALA A 38 19.29 -8.96 25.48
CA ALA A 38 19.98 -8.23 26.55
C ALA A 38 19.75 -8.83 27.95
N GLY A 39 18.91 -9.86 28.11
CA GLY A 39 18.62 -10.50 29.39
C GLY A 39 17.84 -9.64 30.38
N LEU A 40 17.16 -8.58 29.91
CA LEU A 40 16.48 -7.63 30.80
C LEU A 40 14.99 -7.95 30.98
N SER A 41 14.52 -7.82 32.22
CA SER A 41 13.08 -7.71 32.50
C SER A 41 12.52 -6.41 31.94
N GLU A 42 11.20 -6.33 31.73
CA GLU A 42 10.54 -5.12 31.22
C GLU A 42 10.83 -3.90 32.11
N ARG A 43 10.79 -4.07 33.43
CA ARG A 43 11.10 -3.00 34.39
C ARG A 43 12.58 -2.57 34.31
N ALA A 44 13.52 -3.51 34.16
CA ALA A 44 14.94 -3.20 34.06
C ALA A 44 15.26 -2.50 32.72
N ALA A 45 14.66 -2.97 31.64
CA ALA A 45 14.74 -2.36 30.31
C ALA A 45 14.21 -0.92 30.31
N ALA A 46 13.04 -0.68 30.91
CA ALA A 46 12.47 0.65 31.02
C ALA A 46 13.40 1.62 31.79
N ARG A 47 14.01 1.14 32.88
CA ARG A 47 15.01 1.92 33.63
C ARG A 47 16.23 2.26 32.78
N ARG A 48 16.77 1.29 32.03
CA ARG A 48 17.89 1.50 31.10
C ARG A 48 17.55 2.49 29.99
N LEU A 49 16.31 2.49 29.51
CA LEU A 49 15.79 3.39 28.49
C LEU A 49 15.49 4.81 29.00
N GLY A 50 15.40 4.99 30.33
CA GLY A 50 14.89 6.22 30.94
C GLY A 50 13.41 6.48 30.62
N THR A 51 12.60 5.41 30.52
CA THR A 51 11.16 5.47 30.23
C THR A 51 10.35 4.77 31.31
N SER A 52 9.02 4.93 31.29
CA SER A 52 8.15 4.16 32.17
C SER A 52 8.00 2.71 31.68
N GLN A 53 7.70 1.80 32.60
CA GLN A 53 7.42 0.40 32.27
C GLN A 53 6.21 0.30 31.33
N THR A 54 5.13 1.04 31.61
CA THR A 54 3.94 1.12 30.76
C THR A 54 4.27 1.57 29.33
N GLN A 55 5.17 2.54 29.18
CA GLN A 55 5.60 3.01 27.87
C GLN A 55 6.37 1.93 27.11
N LEU A 56 7.28 1.20 27.77
CA LEU A 56 7.96 0.07 27.14
C LEU A 56 6.97 -1.04 26.76
N ARG A 57 6.03 -1.38 27.64
CA ARG A 57 4.98 -2.36 27.38
C ARG A 57 4.19 -2.01 26.12
N ARG A 58 3.86 -0.73 25.96
CA ARG A 58 3.16 -0.23 24.78
C ARG A 58 4.00 -0.37 23.51
N MET A 59 5.32 -0.21 23.60
CA MET A 59 6.22 -0.42 22.46
C MET A 59 6.39 -1.90 22.10
N GLU A 60 6.16 -2.81 23.05
CA GLU A 60 6.12 -4.26 22.85
C GLU A 60 4.71 -4.79 22.49
N ASP A 61 3.71 -3.90 22.37
CA ASP A 61 2.34 -4.27 22.00
C ASP A 61 2.17 -4.27 20.47
N PRO A 62 1.75 -5.39 19.85
CA PRO A 62 1.54 -5.48 18.40
C PRO A 62 0.42 -4.56 17.87
N ARG A 63 -0.37 -3.92 18.74
CA ARG A 63 -1.42 -2.96 18.37
C ARG A 63 -0.91 -1.52 18.26
N TYR A 64 0.35 -1.25 18.64
CA TYR A 64 0.90 0.10 18.67
C TYR A 64 2.19 0.21 17.86
N LEU A 65 2.20 1.11 16.88
CA LEU A 65 3.39 1.41 16.08
C LEU A 65 4.15 2.62 16.66
N PRO A 66 5.33 2.42 17.29
CA PRO A 66 6.15 3.53 17.77
C PRO A 66 6.80 4.30 16.61
N SER A 67 7.11 5.58 16.86
CA SER A 67 7.85 6.40 15.88
C SER A 67 9.29 5.91 15.67
N LEU A 68 9.87 6.17 14.49
CA LEU A 68 11.29 5.88 14.21
C LEU A 68 12.23 6.55 15.22
N ARG A 69 11.89 7.75 15.71
CA ARG A 69 12.68 8.46 16.73
C ARG A 69 12.68 7.71 18.06
N SER A 70 11.55 7.13 18.44
CA SER A 70 11.44 6.27 19.64
C SER A 70 12.26 4.99 19.47
N LEU A 71 12.19 4.35 18.30
CA LEU A 71 12.97 3.14 18.01
C LEU A 71 14.48 3.41 18.01
N ALA A 72 14.92 4.56 17.49
CA ALA A 72 16.31 4.96 17.52
C ALA A 72 16.82 5.15 18.97
N ARG A 73 16.01 5.73 19.85
CA ARG A 73 16.34 5.83 21.29
C ARG A 73 16.46 4.46 21.94
N VAL A 74 15.56 3.54 21.59
CA VAL A 74 15.63 2.16 22.09
C VAL A 74 16.94 1.51 21.66
N ALA A 75 17.24 1.51 20.36
CA ALA A 75 18.47 0.95 19.83
C ALA A 75 19.70 1.52 20.54
N ALA A 76 19.79 2.85 20.66
CA ALA A 76 20.90 3.52 21.34
C ALA A 76 21.08 3.10 22.79
N ALA A 77 19.99 2.94 23.56
CA ALA A 77 20.07 2.50 24.97
C ALA A 77 20.63 1.08 25.12
N TYR A 78 20.42 0.24 24.11
CA TYR A 78 20.98 -1.12 24.05
C TYR A 78 22.36 -1.18 23.37
N GLY A 79 22.89 -0.06 22.85
CA GLY A 79 24.17 -0.02 22.13
C GLY A 79 24.08 -0.42 20.65
N PHE A 80 22.89 -0.36 20.05
CA PHE A 80 22.61 -0.68 18.65
C PHE A 80 22.33 0.58 17.82
N ARG A 81 22.42 0.44 16.50
CA ARG A 81 21.98 1.44 15.52
C ARG A 81 20.68 1.00 14.87
N LEU A 82 19.75 1.93 14.66
CA LEU A 82 18.54 1.69 13.85
C LEU A 82 18.88 1.77 12.36
N GLN A 83 18.50 0.74 11.61
CA GLN A 83 18.59 0.69 10.15
C GLN A 83 17.18 0.41 9.59
N VAL A 84 16.83 1.10 8.50
CA VAL A 84 15.58 0.89 7.75
C VAL A 84 15.97 0.47 6.34
N GLU A 85 15.36 -0.60 5.86
CA GLU A 85 15.57 -1.13 4.52
C GLU A 85 14.22 -1.36 3.84
N PHE A 86 14.16 -1.08 2.54
CA PHE A 86 12.99 -1.36 1.71
C PHE A 86 13.23 -2.64 0.92
N VAL A 87 12.38 -3.63 1.12
CA VAL A 87 12.42 -4.90 0.39
C VAL A 87 11.26 -4.95 -0.61
N ALA A 88 11.46 -5.66 -1.71
CA ALA A 88 10.39 -5.89 -2.67
C ALA A 88 9.23 -6.61 -1.97
N GLN A 89 8.01 -6.08 -2.11
CA GLN A 89 6.83 -6.81 -1.68
C GLN A 89 6.56 -7.95 -2.66
N ASP A 90 6.15 -9.11 -2.15
CA ASP A 90 5.58 -10.15 -3.00
C ASP A 90 4.46 -9.53 -3.84
N ALA A 91 4.55 -9.69 -5.16
CA ALA A 91 3.64 -9.02 -6.08
C ALA A 91 2.19 -9.34 -5.68
N PRO A 92 1.35 -8.34 -5.37
CA PRO A 92 -0.06 -8.60 -5.14
C PRO A 92 -0.62 -9.24 -6.40
N LYS A 93 -1.31 -10.39 -6.27
CA LYS A 93 -2.03 -11.03 -7.39
C LYS A 93 -2.78 -9.91 -8.13
N PRO A 94 -2.49 -9.65 -9.42
CA PRO A 94 -3.08 -8.54 -10.12
C PRO A 94 -4.59 -8.68 -10.00
N LYS A 95 -5.22 -7.70 -9.35
CA LYS A 95 -6.68 -7.59 -9.31
C LYS A 95 -7.08 -7.32 -10.75
N VAL A 96 -7.41 -8.38 -11.48
CA VAL A 96 -7.78 -8.31 -12.88
C VAL A 96 -8.83 -7.21 -12.99
N PRO A 97 -8.56 -6.10 -13.72
CA PRO A 97 -9.54 -5.05 -13.84
C PRO A 97 -10.81 -5.68 -14.41
N ALA A 98 -11.92 -5.53 -13.69
CA ALA A 98 -13.21 -6.02 -14.14
C ALA A 98 -13.41 -5.52 -15.57
N ARG A 99 -13.52 -6.46 -16.53
CA ARG A 99 -13.72 -6.12 -17.93
C ARG A 99 -14.92 -5.16 -18.01
N PRO A 100 -14.81 -4.00 -18.67
CA PRO A 100 -15.97 -3.12 -18.81
C PRO A 100 -17.05 -3.91 -19.55
N ASN A 101 -18.23 -4.01 -18.94
CA ASN A 101 -19.40 -4.67 -19.52
C ASN A 101 -19.76 -3.96 -20.84
N LYS A 102 -19.35 -4.54 -21.97
CA LYS A 102 -19.88 -4.15 -23.29
C LYS A 102 -21.28 -4.74 -23.45
N ARG A 103 -22.26 -4.26 -22.68
CA ARG A 103 -23.67 -4.49 -22.98
C ARG A 103 -24.49 -3.23 -22.75
N ALA A 104 -25.14 -2.84 -23.85
CA ALA A 104 -26.24 -1.87 -23.98
C ALA A 104 -25.89 -0.46 -24.49
N THR A 105 -25.48 -0.38 -25.76
CA THR A 105 -26.00 0.68 -26.67
C THR A 105 -26.38 0.05 -28.01
N ALA A 106 -27.41 -0.80 -27.98
CA ALA A 106 -28.12 -1.26 -29.16
C ALA A 106 -29.62 -1.03 -28.92
N SER A 107 -30.05 0.21 -29.08
CA SER A 107 -31.42 0.54 -29.52
C SER A 107 -31.52 2.04 -29.78
N ARG A 108 -31.40 2.40 -31.05
CA ARG A 108 -32.17 3.49 -31.66
C ARG A 108 -32.12 3.29 -33.17
N SER A 109 -32.93 2.33 -33.58
CA SER A 109 -33.44 2.20 -34.94
C SER A 109 -34.26 3.46 -35.28
N ALA A 110 -33.88 4.15 -36.37
CA ALA A 110 -34.81 4.60 -37.40
C ALA A 110 -34.04 5.34 -38.50
N SER A 111 -33.94 4.70 -39.66
CA SER A 111 -33.66 5.31 -40.95
C SER A 111 -34.73 6.36 -41.29
N PRO A 112 -34.45 7.30 -42.22
CA PRO A 112 -34.77 6.96 -43.60
C PRO A 112 -33.71 7.39 -44.63
N SER A 113 -33.57 6.52 -45.62
CA SER A 113 -33.30 6.80 -47.03
C SER A 113 -33.53 8.24 -47.48
N ARG A 114 -32.60 8.82 -48.26
CA ARG A 114 -32.74 9.10 -49.70
C ARG A 114 -31.53 9.93 -50.20
N VAL A 115 -31.11 9.64 -51.44
CA VAL A 115 -30.24 10.46 -52.30
C VAL A 115 -28.72 10.34 -52.04
N ARG A 116 -28.04 9.58 -52.91
CA ARG A 116 -27.16 10.19 -53.93
C ARG A 116 -26.88 9.21 -55.07
N ARG A 117 -27.16 9.72 -56.26
CA ARG A 117 -27.04 9.08 -57.57
C ARG A 117 -25.58 8.90 -57.96
N ALA A 118 -25.34 7.86 -58.74
CA ALA A 118 -24.09 7.48 -59.36
C ALA A 118 -23.45 8.56 -60.26
N ALA A 119 -22.12 8.57 -60.30
CA ALA A 119 -21.27 8.82 -61.48
C ALA A 119 -19.83 8.46 -61.07
N GLN A 120 -19.31 7.30 -61.47
CA GLN A 120 -18.50 7.10 -62.69
C GLN A 120 -17.22 7.97 -62.74
N GLY A 121 -16.07 7.30 -62.70
CA GLY A 121 -14.77 7.92 -62.98
C GLY A 121 -13.61 6.97 -62.75
N ARG A 122 -13.24 6.21 -63.80
CA ARG A 122 -11.93 5.54 -63.97
C ARG A 122 -10.81 6.59 -63.76
N VAL A 123 -9.59 6.27 -63.32
CA VAL A 123 -8.50 5.72 -64.13
C VAL A 123 -7.30 5.42 -63.21
N ARG A 124 -6.53 4.40 -63.62
CA ARG A 124 -5.29 3.86 -63.02
C ARG A 124 -4.08 4.79 -63.22
N VAL A 125 -2.91 4.27 -62.80
CA VAL A 125 -1.51 4.60 -63.18
C VAL A 125 -0.75 5.26 -62.01
N ALA A 126 0.01 4.52 -61.19
CA ALA A 126 1.29 3.82 -61.42
C ALA A 126 2.52 4.76 -61.48
N ALA A 127 3.49 4.51 -60.60
CA ALA A 127 4.96 4.57 -60.78
C ALA A 127 5.62 4.84 -59.41
N ARG A 128 6.28 3.88 -58.76
CA ARG A 128 7.69 3.45 -58.93
C ARG A 128 8.74 4.58 -58.79
N GLY A 129 9.51 4.48 -57.70
CA GLY A 129 10.87 4.98 -57.51
C GLY A 129 11.25 4.75 -56.04
N ARG A 130 11.98 3.70 -55.60
CA ARG A 130 13.39 3.35 -55.86
C ARG A 130 14.23 4.64 -55.87
N ARG A 131 15.22 4.89 -55.01
CA ARG A 131 16.22 4.01 -54.37
C ARG A 131 17.09 4.84 -53.39
N ARG A 132 17.48 4.19 -52.29
CA ARG A 132 18.84 4.01 -51.73
C ARG A 132 19.78 5.19 -51.42
N ALA A 133 20.36 5.04 -50.22
CA ALA A 133 21.76 5.29 -49.80
C ALA A 133 22.18 6.77 -49.67
N ALA A 134 23.09 7.17 -48.78
CA ALA A 134 24.16 6.43 -48.13
C ALA A 134 24.61 7.01 -46.77
N ALA A 135 25.38 6.17 -46.09
CA ALA A 135 26.08 6.20 -44.80
C ALA A 135 26.83 7.48 -44.33
N PRO A 136 27.22 7.52 -43.03
CA PRO A 136 27.87 8.66 -42.37
C PRO A 136 29.41 8.64 -42.48
N ARG A 137 30.06 9.81 -42.31
CA ARG A 137 31.50 9.97 -42.03
C ARG A 137 31.63 10.87 -40.79
N ARG A 138 31.93 10.31 -39.61
CA ARG A 138 33.23 10.02 -38.99
C ARG A 138 34.06 11.26 -38.63
N ARG A 139 34.21 11.47 -37.31
CA ARG A 139 35.37 11.93 -36.52
C ARG A 139 36.33 12.97 -37.12
N GLY A 140 36.42 14.10 -36.42
CA GLY A 140 37.67 14.75 -36.00
C GLY A 140 37.51 15.08 -34.53
#